data_AF-A0A853EKP5-F1
#
_entry.id   AF-A0A853EKP5-F1
#
_cell.length_a   1.000
_cell.length_b   1.000
_cell.length_c   1.000
_cell.angle_alpha   90.00
_cell.angle_beta   90.00
_cell.angle_gamma   90.00
#
_symmetry.space_group_name_H-M   'P 1'
#
loop_
_entity.id
_entity.type
_entity.pdbx_description
1 polymer ?
#
loop_
_entity_poly.entity_id
_entity_poly.type
_entity_poly.pdbx_seq_one_letter_code
_entity_poly.pdbx_strand_id
1 'polypeptide(L)'
;MPDGEAAPRPLPASRCALGIDVGGTAIKAVVCDARGGLLSSLERPTPRSLEGLTHEVGRAVAELRDRISRGRVHHCAESGGAGGRPVVLTDLVPSVGVAVPGIVRESEGMAVASVNLGWRDVPMRDRMEEGLGLPVVLSHDVRAGAWAESHWGAGGPDCLYLAVGTGIASVLMLGGAPVGGGGWAGEVGLIPVPDPDRPGSGARLESIASASAMALRYAATLPGGISGPPGLRARSQGSLGVLRAMETGDERATRIWGTALDALADLIATGACLLGPLDVVIGGGLMRAGQEHFFAPLRQRVSQRLELVPAPRVLPAALGSWSQALGSAGRAMAAAPRAQAAPGRGADAPRPGGG
;
A
#
# COMPACT_ATOMS: atom_id res chain seq x y z
N MET A 1 34.52 6.39 -0.21
CA MET A 1 33.61 7.43 -0.71
C MET A 1 33.13 6.95 -2.07
N PRO A 2 31.99 6.26 -2.18
CA PRO A 2 31.40 6.03 -3.49
C PRO A 2 30.61 7.28 -3.91
N ASP A 3 30.62 7.51 -5.21
CA ASP A 3 30.23 8.74 -5.88
C ASP A 3 28.77 9.14 -5.59
N GLY A 4 28.58 10.45 -5.41
CA GLY A 4 27.27 11.06 -5.22
C GLY A 4 26.40 10.85 -6.45
N GLU A 5 25.50 9.86 -6.38
CA GLU A 5 24.43 9.68 -7.34
C GLU A 5 23.50 10.89 -7.22
N ALA A 6 23.57 11.79 -8.20
CA ALA A 6 22.76 12.99 -8.24
C ALA A 6 21.27 12.62 -8.09
N ALA A 7 20.57 13.33 -7.20
CA ALA A 7 19.14 13.13 -6.96
C ALA A 7 18.39 13.02 -8.30
N PRO A 8 17.51 12.02 -8.46
CA PRO A 8 16.85 11.77 -9.74
C PRO A 8 16.07 13.00 -10.21
N ARG A 9 16.36 13.44 -11.43
CA ARG A 9 15.70 14.59 -12.08
C ARG A 9 14.17 14.39 -12.06
N PRO A 10 13.36 15.44 -11.75
CA PRO A 10 11.91 15.31 -11.67
C PRO A 10 11.31 14.77 -12.97
N LEU A 11 10.33 13.87 -12.85
CA LEU A 11 9.57 13.41 -14.01
C LEU A 11 8.78 14.58 -14.63
N PRO A 12 8.53 14.56 -15.96
CA PRO A 12 7.70 15.58 -16.59
C PRO A 12 6.33 15.63 -15.91
N ALA A 13 5.85 16.84 -15.58
CA ALA A 13 4.54 17.03 -14.93
C ALA A 13 3.37 16.45 -15.75
N SER A 14 3.56 16.29 -17.06
CA SER A 14 2.61 15.69 -17.99
C SER A 14 2.50 14.16 -17.90
N ARG A 15 3.45 13.48 -17.26
CA ARG A 15 3.51 12.01 -17.26
C ARG A 15 2.45 11.43 -16.32
N CYS A 16 1.68 10.48 -16.83
CA CYS A 16 0.67 9.74 -16.10
C CYS A 16 0.97 8.24 -16.08
N ALA A 17 0.37 7.52 -15.15
CA ALA A 17 0.49 6.06 -15.07
C ALA A 17 -0.82 5.40 -14.68
N LEU A 18 -0.98 4.15 -15.14
CA LEU A 18 -2.05 3.25 -14.75
C LEU A 18 -1.54 2.28 -13.69
N GLY A 19 -2.26 2.15 -12.59
CA GLY A 19 -1.94 1.22 -11.51
C GLY A 19 -3.16 0.43 -11.09
N ILE A 20 -2.93 -0.85 -10.83
CA ILE A 20 -3.92 -1.82 -10.37
C ILE A 20 -3.45 -2.36 -9.02
N ASP A 21 -4.39 -2.47 -8.09
CA ASP A 21 -4.28 -3.21 -6.84
C ASP A 21 -5.31 -4.33 -6.82
N VAL A 22 -4.85 -5.57 -6.69
CA VAL A 22 -5.69 -6.76 -6.61
C VAL A 22 -5.92 -7.09 -5.14
N GLY A 23 -7.00 -6.59 -4.54
CA GLY A 23 -7.39 -6.98 -3.18
C GLY A 23 -8.03 -8.36 -3.12
N GLY A 24 -8.30 -8.87 -1.91
CA GLY A 24 -9.04 -10.13 -1.75
C GLY A 24 -10.52 -10.05 -2.15
N THR A 25 -11.11 -8.85 -2.13
CA THR A 25 -12.53 -8.61 -2.41
C THR A 25 -12.73 -7.74 -3.65
N ALA A 26 -11.87 -6.74 -3.82
CA ALA A 26 -12.01 -5.75 -4.88
C ALA A 26 -10.65 -5.46 -5.55
N ILE A 27 -10.69 -5.32 -6.87
CA ILE A 27 -9.64 -4.77 -7.71
C ILE A 27 -9.85 -3.27 -7.79
N LYS A 28 -8.82 -2.49 -7.47
CA LYS A 28 -8.83 -1.04 -7.61
C LYS A 28 -7.89 -0.64 -8.73
N ALA A 29 -8.37 0.19 -9.64
CA ALA A 29 -7.59 0.69 -10.74
C ALA A 29 -7.59 2.22 -10.74
N VAL A 30 -6.43 2.81 -11.02
CA VAL A 30 -6.23 4.26 -10.97
C VAL A 30 -5.43 4.76 -12.16
N VAL A 31 -5.72 5.98 -12.59
CA VAL A 31 -4.83 6.82 -13.39
C VAL A 31 -4.33 7.93 -12.47
N CYS A 32 -3.02 8.10 -12.37
CA CYS A 32 -2.41 9.17 -11.57
C CYS A 32 -1.40 10.01 -12.38
N ASP A 33 -1.16 11.23 -11.92
CA ASP A 33 -0.07 12.08 -12.42
C ASP A 33 1.27 11.76 -11.72
N ALA A 34 2.34 12.45 -12.13
CA ALA A 34 3.70 12.27 -11.59
C ALA A 34 3.87 12.69 -10.11
N ARG A 35 2.87 13.37 -9.53
CA ARG A 35 2.85 13.81 -8.13
C ARG A 35 1.93 12.94 -7.27
N GLY A 36 1.40 11.85 -7.81
CA GLY A 36 0.46 10.97 -7.12
C GLY A 36 -0.98 11.50 -7.08
N GLY A 37 -1.30 12.55 -7.86
CA GLY A 37 -2.64 13.07 -7.99
C GLY A 37 -3.55 12.05 -8.68
N LEU A 38 -4.65 11.67 -8.01
CA LEU A 38 -5.63 10.73 -8.55
C LEU A 38 -6.51 11.40 -9.60
N LEU A 39 -6.35 11.01 -10.88
CA LEU A 39 -7.06 11.63 -12.01
C LEU A 39 -8.32 10.85 -12.41
N SER A 40 -8.28 9.53 -12.31
CA SER A 40 -9.44 8.66 -12.53
C SER A 40 -9.29 7.38 -11.74
N SER A 41 -10.40 6.79 -11.32
CA SER A 41 -10.40 5.50 -10.64
C SER A 41 -11.64 4.66 -10.96
N LEU A 42 -11.53 3.37 -10.66
CA LEU A 42 -12.63 2.43 -10.64
C LEU A 42 -12.35 1.29 -9.65
N GLU A 43 -13.42 0.62 -9.23
CA GLU A 43 -13.37 -0.57 -8.39
C GLU A 43 -14.19 -1.68 -9.04
N ARG A 44 -13.68 -2.91 -9.00
CA ARG A 44 -14.32 -4.11 -9.56
C ARG A 44 -14.24 -5.26 -8.57
N PRO A 45 -15.21 -6.20 -8.54
CA PRO A 45 -15.09 -7.41 -7.72
C PRO A 45 -13.85 -8.23 -8.12
N THR A 46 -13.19 -8.87 -7.14
CA THR A 46 -12.05 -9.76 -7.42
C THR A 46 -12.55 -11.17 -7.78
N PRO A 47 -12.24 -11.69 -8.98
CA PRO A 47 -12.54 -13.07 -9.33
C PRO A 47 -11.68 -14.05 -8.56
N ARG A 48 -12.18 -15.27 -8.34
CA ARG A 48 -11.44 -16.33 -7.65
C ARG A 48 -10.54 -17.15 -8.57
N SER A 49 -10.79 -17.14 -9.88
CA SER A 49 -9.92 -17.81 -10.86
C SER A 49 -8.89 -16.83 -11.40
N LEU A 50 -7.70 -17.33 -11.71
CA LEU A 50 -6.63 -16.53 -12.32
C LEU A 50 -7.06 -15.97 -13.69
N GLU A 51 -7.74 -16.77 -14.50
CA GLU A 51 -8.25 -16.32 -15.81
C GLU A 51 -9.28 -15.19 -15.66
N GLY A 52 -10.22 -15.35 -14.72
CA GLY A 52 -11.20 -14.32 -14.42
C GLY A 52 -10.50 -13.04 -13.94
N LEU A 53 -9.50 -13.17 -13.07
CA LEU A 53 -8.72 -12.05 -12.58
C LEU A 53 -8.04 -11.28 -13.72
N THR A 54 -7.29 -11.97 -14.58
CA THR A 54 -6.62 -11.35 -15.74
C THR A 54 -7.64 -10.65 -16.64
N HIS A 55 -8.79 -11.28 -16.87
CA HIS A 55 -9.88 -10.67 -17.65
C HIS A 55 -10.40 -9.37 -16.99
N GLU A 56 -10.70 -9.38 -15.69
CA GLU A 56 -11.18 -8.18 -14.98
C GLU A 56 -10.15 -7.05 -14.95
N VAL A 57 -8.88 -7.37 -14.76
CA VAL A 57 -7.79 -6.39 -14.83
C VAL A 57 -7.72 -5.79 -16.25
N GLY A 58 -7.88 -6.62 -17.29
CA GLY A 58 -7.99 -6.15 -18.68
C GLY A 58 -9.15 -5.21 -18.91
N ARG A 59 -10.34 -5.52 -18.39
CA ARG A 59 -11.51 -4.63 -18.48
C ARG A 59 -11.29 -3.30 -17.76
N ALA A 60 -10.67 -3.33 -16.58
CA ALA A 60 -10.31 -2.13 -15.83
C ALA A 60 -9.36 -1.21 -16.63
N VAL A 61 -8.29 -1.78 -17.19
CA VAL A 61 -7.31 -1.04 -17.99
C VAL A 61 -7.94 -0.48 -19.26
N ALA A 62 -8.71 -1.29 -19.99
CA ALA A 62 -9.40 -0.85 -21.20
C ALA A 62 -10.37 0.30 -20.93
N GLU A 63 -11.14 0.23 -19.85
CA GLU A 63 -12.09 1.28 -19.47
C GLU A 63 -11.38 2.60 -19.12
N LEU A 64 -10.29 2.56 -18.33
CA LEU A 64 -9.56 3.78 -17.99
C LEU A 64 -8.88 4.41 -19.22
N ARG A 65 -8.33 3.59 -20.13
CA ARG A 65 -7.79 4.08 -21.41
C ARG A 65 -8.88 4.68 -22.30
N ASP A 66 -10.07 4.09 -22.33
CA ASP A 66 -11.21 4.65 -23.07
C ASP A 66 -11.68 6.00 -22.50
N ARG A 67 -11.73 6.15 -21.16
CA ARG A 67 -12.00 7.45 -20.52
C ARG A 67 -11.00 8.52 -20.95
N ILE A 68 -9.72 8.17 -21.06
CA ILE A 68 -8.65 9.06 -21.54
C ILE A 68 -8.88 9.42 -23.02
N SER A 69 -9.09 8.45 -23.90
CA SER A 69 -9.33 8.67 -25.33
C SER A 69 -10.55 9.55 -25.61
N ARG A 70 -11.56 9.51 -24.74
CA ARG A 70 -12.76 10.37 -24.80
C ARG A 70 -12.58 11.74 -24.14
N GLY A 71 -11.37 12.08 -23.69
CA GLY A 71 -11.08 13.36 -23.04
C GLY A 71 -11.79 13.55 -21.70
N ARG A 72 -12.13 12.47 -20.99
CA ARG A 72 -12.87 12.51 -19.70
C ARG A 72 -11.96 12.52 -18.48
N VAL A 73 -10.65 12.50 -18.70
CA VAL A 73 -9.62 12.55 -17.65
C VAL A 73 -8.80 13.81 -17.89
N HIS A 74 -8.62 14.60 -16.85
CA HIS A 74 -7.93 15.89 -16.91
C HIS A 74 -6.79 15.90 -15.90
N HIS A 75 -5.70 16.57 -16.25
CA HIS A 75 -4.64 16.87 -15.29
C HIS A 75 -5.20 17.75 -14.16
N CYS A 76 -4.59 17.70 -12.98
CA CYS A 76 -4.92 18.64 -11.91
C CYS A 76 -4.53 20.07 -12.36
N ALA A 77 -5.39 21.06 -12.12
CA ALA A 77 -5.09 22.44 -12.44
C ALA A 77 -3.94 22.95 -11.56
N GLU A 78 -2.96 23.62 -12.18
CA GLU A 78 -1.93 24.36 -11.44
C GLU A 78 -2.55 25.69 -10.99
N SER A 79 -2.99 25.73 -9.73
CA SER A 79 -3.41 26.94 -8.98
C SER A 79 -4.32 27.93 -9.74
N GLY A 80 -5.64 27.80 -9.55
CA GLY A 80 -6.61 28.89 -9.78
C GLY A 80 -7.30 28.96 -11.14
N GLY A 81 -6.99 28.07 -12.09
CA GLY A 81 -7.70 27.95 -13.37
C GLY A 81 -8.82 26.91 -13.36
N ALA A 82 -9.90 27.15 -14.13
CA ALA A 82 -10.96 26.18 -14.35
C ALA A 82 -10.52 25.09 -15.33
N GLY A 83 -10.32 23.86 -14.82
CA GLY A 83 -10.09 22.64 -15.59
C GLY A 83 -8.66 22.47 -16.13
N GLY A 84 -7.94 21.44 -15.69
CA GLY A 84 -6.65 21.11 -16.29
C GLY A 84 -6.79 20.53 -17.70
N ARG A 85 -5.70 20.55 -18.47
CA ARG A 85 -5.70 20.01 -19.84
C ARG A 85 -6.15 18.55 -19.85
N PRO A 86 -6.88 18.09 -20.89
CA PRO A 86 -7.19 16.66 -21.03
C PRO A 86 -5.92 15.83 -21.05
N VAL A 87 -5.94 14.71 -20.33
CA VAL A 87 -4.93 13.66 -20.44
C VAL A 87 -5.10 12.98 -21.80
N VAL A 88 -3.99 12.74 -22.50
CA VAL A 88 -3.97 11.98 -23.75
C VAL A 88 -3.22 10.67 -23.56
N LEU A 89 -3.44 9.68 -24.42
CA LEU A 89 -2.80 8.36 -24.28
C LEU A 89 -1.27 8.43 -24.28
N THR A 90 -0.66 9.42 -24.94
CA THR A 90 0.79 9.64 -24.96
C THR A 90 1.34 10.22 -23.65
N ASP A 91 0.49 10.72 -22.76
CA ASP A 91 0.88 11.09 -21.39
C ASP A 91 1.12 9.84 -20.53
N LEU A 92 0.47 8.71 -20.83
CA LEU A 92 0.66 7.46 -20.09
C LEU A 92 2.03 6.87 -20.36
N VAL A 93 2.67 6.37 -19.29
CA VAL A 93 3.80 5.46 -19.46
C VAL A 93 3.37 4.16 -20.17
N PRO A 94 4.24 3.52 -20.97
CA PRO A 94 3.86 2.35 -21.77
C PRO A 94 3.44 1.12 -20.94
N SER A 95 3.86 1.05 -19.68
CA SER A 95 3.61 -0.08 -18.78
C SER A 95 2.44 0.17 -17.82
N VAL A 96 1.77 -0.90 -17.42
CA VAL A 96 0.75 -0.90 -16.36
C VAL A 96 1.35 -1.44 -15.06
N GLY A 97 1.13 -0.76 -13.95
CA GLY A 97 1.45 -1.29 -12.63
C GLY A 97 0.40 -2.28 -12.20
N VAL A 98 0.81 -3.48 -11.74
CA VAL A 98 -0.10 -4.45 -11.13
C VAL A 98 0.46 -4.88 -9.78
N ALA A 99 -0.29 -4.61 -8.72
CA ALA A 99 0.06 -5.00 -7.36
C ALA A 99 -0.82 -6.17 -6.92
N VAL A 100 -0.21 -7.21 -6.36
CA VAL A 100 -0.90 -8.43 -5.94
C VAL A 100 -0.52 -8.82 -4.51
N PRO A 101 -1.39 -9.51 -3.76
CA PRO A 101 -1.17 -9.86 -2.38
C PRO A 101 -0.37 -11.16 -2.26
N GLY A 102 0.22 -11.36 -1.08
CA GLY A 102 0.94 -12.58 -0.72
C GLY A 102 2.43 -12.49 -1.04
N ILE A 103 3.09 -13.63 -1.22
CA ILE A 103 4.53 -13.67 -1.44
C ILE A 103 4.80 -13.42 -2.92
N VAL A 104 5.47 -12.31 -3.23
CA VAL A 104 5.78 -11.89 -4.61
C VAL A 104 7.29 -11.70 -4.77
N ARG A 105 7.86 -12.36 -5.77
CA ARG A 105 9.21 -12.09 -6.28
C ARG A 105 9.11 -11.19 -7.49
N GLU A 106 9.18 -9.90 -7.23
CA GLU A 106 8.89 -8.87 -8.22
C GLU A 106 9.90 -8.87 -9.39
N SER A 107 11.19 -9.08 -9.11
CA SER A 107 12.25 -9.18 -10.12
C SER A 107 12.04 -10.35 -11.09
N GLU A 108 11.49 -11.47 -10.60
CA GLU A 108 11.17 -12.66 -11.40
C GLU A 108 9.78 -12.58 -12.04
N GLY A 109 8.96 -11.57 -11.70
CA GLY A 109 7.57 -11.49 -12.16
C GLY A 109 6.65 -12.58 -11.59
N MET A 110 7.02 -13.17 -10.45
CA MET A 110 6.39 -14.37 -9.89
C MET A 110 5.54 -14.07 -8.65
N ALA A 111 4.28 -14.52 -8.66
CA ALA A 111 3.42 -14.59 -7.49
C ALA A 111 3.53 -15.98 -6.86
N VAL A 112 4.42 -16.11 -5.87
CA VAL A 112 4.82 -17.39 -5.26
C VAL A 112 3.67 -18.03 -4.49
N ALA A 113 2.95 -17.25 -3.68
CA ALA A 113 1.80 -17.77 -2.94
C ALA A 113 0.84 -16.66 -2.53
N SER A 114 -0.47 -16.90 -2.66
CA SER A 114 -1.50 -16.11 -1.97
C SER A 114 -2.52 -17.05 -1.35
N VAL A 115 -2.63 -16.99 -0.02
CA VAL A 115 -3.63 -17.78 0.71
C VAL A 115 -5.04 -17.28 0.38
N ASN A 116 -5.22 -15.97 0.25
CA ASN A 116 -6.54 -15.36 0.05
C ASN A 116 -7.10 -15.61 -1.36
N LEU A 117 -6.23 -15.69 -2.37
CA LEU A 117 -6.62 -15.84 -3.78
C LEU A 117 -6.24 -17.21 -4.37
N GLY A 118 -5.63 -18.09 -3.57
CA GLY A 118 -5.47 -19.51 -3.86
C GLY A 118 -4.42 -19.85 -4.92
N TRP A 119 -3.57 -18.91 -5.33
CA TRP A 119 -2.52 -19.19 -6.31
C TRP A 119 -1.19 -19.62 -5.67
N ARG A 120 -0.42 -20.38 -6.43
CA ARG A 120 0.94 -20.83 -6.09
C ARG A 120 1.80 -20.85 -7.37
N ASP A 121 3.00 -20.28 -7.27
CA ASP A 121 4.02 -20.24 -8.32
C ASP A 121 3.47 -19.81 -9.70
N VAL A 122 2.72 -18.71 -9.71
CA VAL A 122 2.13 -18.15 -10.94
C VAL A 122 3.05 -17.10 -11.54
N PRO A 123 3.47 -17.24 -12.83
CA PRO A 123 4.20 -16.20 -13.56
C PRO A 123 3.26 -15.02 -13.87
N MET A 124 2.96 -14.25 -12.83
CA MET A 124 1.89 -13.27 -12.82
C MET A 124 2.14 -12.14 -13.81
N ARG A 125 3.40 -11.72 -13.97
CA ARG A 125 3.76 -10.70 -14.98
C ARG A 125 3.36 -11.18 -16.37
N ASP A 126 3.86 -12.32 -16.81
CA ASP A 126 3.62 -12.86 -18.16
C ASP A 126 2.13 -13.06 -18.43
N ARG A 127 1.39 -13.62 -17.46
CA ARG A 127 -0.07 -13.82 -17.58
C ARG A 127 -0.83 -12.50 -17.71
N MET A 128 -0.39 -11.45 -17.01
CA MET A 128 -1.00 -10.13 -17.14
C MET A 128 -0.59 -9.45 -18.44
N GLU A 129 0.67 -9.58 -18.87
CA GLU A 129 1.14 -9.02 -20.14
C GLU A 129 0.40 -9.65 -21.34
N GLU A 130 0.21 -10.97 -21.33
CA GLU A 130 -0.57 -11.69 -22.33
C GLU A 130 -2.03 -11.19 -22.37
N GLY A 131 -2.68 -11.07 -21.21
CA GLY A 131 -4.07 -10.63 -21.12
C GLY A 131 -4.28 -9.14 -21.43
N LEU A 132 -3.28 -8.30 -21.20
CA LEU A 132 -3.35 -6.85 -21.40
C LEU A 132 -2.82 -6.38 -22.76
N GLY A 133 -1.92 -7.15 -23.37
CA GLY A 133 -1.13 -6.71 -24.52
C GLY A 133 -0.24 -5.50 -24.21
N LEU A 134 0.13 -5.30 -22.94
CA LEU A 134 0.93 -4.19 -22.44
C LEU A 134 1.99 -4.70 -21.46
N PRO A 135 3.19 -4.10 -21.41
CA PRO A 135 4.18 -4.40 -20.38
C PRO A 135 3.62 -4.20 -18.97
N VAL A 136 3.97 -5.08 -18.04
CA VAL A 136 3.47 -5.03 -16.66
C VAL A 136 4.61 -4.87 -15.68
N VAL A 137 4.46 -3.93 -14.75
CA VAL A 137 5.32 -3.81 -13.57
C VAL A 137 4.62 -4.47 -12.38
N LEU A 138 4.98 -5.72 -12.13
CA LEU A 138 4.45 -6.48 -11.00
C LEU A 138 5.01 -5.95 -9.68
N SER A 139 4.15 -5.84 -8.67
CA SER A 139 4.48 -5.36 -7.32
C SER A 139 3.76 -6.21 -6.26
N HIS A 140 4.32 -6.27 -5.06
CA HIS A 140 3.55 -6.66 -3.87
C HIS A 140 2.70 -5.49 -3.40
N ASP A 141 1.44 -5.75 -3.04
CA ASP A 141 0.46 -4.74 -2.62
C ASP A 141 0.94 -3.83 -1.49
N VAL A 142 1.44 -4.40 -0.38
CA VAL A 142 1.91 -3.62 0.78
C VAL A 142 3.15 -2.78 0.41
N ARG A 143 4.06 -3.32 -0.42
CA ARG A 143 5.24 -2.58 -0.91
C ARG A 143 4.86 -1.45 -1.85
N ALA A 144 3.86 -1.67 -2.71
CA ALA A 144 3.32 -0.59 -3.53
C ALA A 144 2.71 0.51 -2.66
N GLY A 145 1.88 0.15 -1.67
CA GLY A 145 1.29 1.12 -0.74
C GLY A 145 2.34 1.92 0.04
N ALA A 146 3.38 1.26 0.55
CA ALA A 146 4.49 1.90 1.24
C ALA A 146 5.27 2.86 0.34
N TRP A 147 5.53 2.47 -0.90
CA TRP A 147 6.17 3.33 -1.89
C TRP A 147 5.34 4.60 -2.13
N ALA A 148 4.03 4.46 -2.30
CA ALA A 148 3.14 5.60 -2.52
C ALA A 148 3.14 6.56 -1.33
N GLU A 149 3.02 6.04 -0.11
CA GLU A 149 3.02 6.86 1.09
C GLU A 149 4.36 7.55 1.35
N SER A 150 5.48 6.91 0.99
CA SER A 150 6.82 7.47 1.11
C SER A 150 7.11 8.58 0.08
N HIS A 151 6.52 8.52 -1.11
CA HIS A 151 6.78 9.50 -2.18
C HIS A 151 5.73 10.61 -2.26
N TRP A 152 4.47 10.29 -2.00
CA TRP A 152 3.33 11.18 -2.26
C TRP A 152 2.40 11.34 -1.06
N GLY A 153 2.58 10.53 0.00
CA GLY A 153 1.68 10.49 1.14
C GLY A 153 2.29 11.06 2.42
N ALA A 154 2.00 10.40 3.54
CA ALA A 154 2.36 10.87 4.88
C ALA A 154 3.82 10.56 5.26
N GLY A 155 4.47 9.64 4.56
CA GLY A 155 5.81 9.15 4.88
C GLY A 155 6.92 9.95 4.19
N GLY A 156 8.09 9.99 4.83
CA GLY A 156 9.33 10.42 4.20
C GLY A 156 10.04 9.29 3.44
N PRO A 157 11.24 9.56 2.89
CA PRO A 157 12.07 8.53 2.25
C PRO A 157 12.54 7.44 3.23
N ASP A 158 12.69 7.79 4.50
CA ASP A 158 13.02 6.87 5.60
C ASP A 158 11.79 6.73 6.50
N CYS A 159 11.03 5.65 6.34
CA CYS A 159 9.84 5.41 7.15
C CYS A 159 9.53 3.92 7.27
N LEU A 160 8.78 3.56 8.31
CA LEU A 160 8.18 2.24 8.47
C LEU A 160 6.71 2.33 8.09
N TYR A 161 6.33 1.75 6.96
CA TYR A 161 4.92 1.57 6.62
C TYR A 161 4.39 0.32 7.31
N LEU A 162 3.26 0.41 8.00
CA LEU A 162 2.58 -0.70 8.66
C LEU A 162 1.16 -0.85 8.12
N ALA A 163 0.89 -1.91 7.36
CA ALA A 163 -0.45 -2.24 6.90
C ALA A 163 -1.17 -3.11 7.94
N VAL A 164 -2.17 -2.54 8.61
CA VAL A 164 -3.00 -3.25 9.60
C VAL A 164 -4.40 -3.48 9.03
N GLY A 165 -4.59 -4.66 8.46
CA GLY A 165 -5.82 -5.08 7.79
C GLY A 165 -6.27 -6.45 8.27
N THR A 166 -6.62 -7.34 7.35
CA THR A 166 -6.93 -8.74 7.67
C THR A 166 -5.75 -9.49 8.29
N GLY A 167 -4.54 -9.13 7.86
CA GLY A 167 -3.26 -9.48 8.49
C GLY A 167 -2.47 -8.22 8.87
N ILE A 168 -1.20 -8.42 9.25
CA ILE A 168 -0.27 -7.33 9.54
C ILE A 168 1.03 -7.56 8.78
N ALA A 169 1.39 -6.58 7.96
CA ALA A 169 2.67 -6.54 7.27
C ALA A 169 3.26 -5.14 7.37
N SER A 170 4.57 -5.04 7.21
CA SER A 170 5.27 -3.76 7.20
C SER A 170 6.21 -3.68 6.01
N VAL A 171 6.68 -2.47 5.72
CA VAL A 171 7.72 -2.22 4.75
C VAL A 171 8.61 -1.15 5.33
N LEU A 172 9.88 -1.50 5.50
CA LEU A 172 10.90 -0.52 5.83
C LEU A 172 11.33 0.18 4.54
N MET A 173 11.10 1.48 4.47
CA MET A 173 11.59 2.36 3.41
C MET A 173 12.87 3.02 3.90
N LEU A 174 13.94 2.97 3.09
CA LEU A 174 15.19 3.70 3.31
C LEU A 174 15.60 4.39 2.01
N GLY A 175 15.84 5.69 2.04
CA GLY A 175 16.15 6.49 0.87
C GLY A 175 15.07 6.47 -0.22
N GLY A 176 13.81 6.21 0.16
CA GLY A 176 12.69 6.03 -0.77
C GLY A 176 12.65 4.65 -1.44
N ALA A 177 13.52 3.71 -1.04
CA ALA A 177 13.50 2.34 -1.55
C ALA A 177 13.00 1.35 -0.48
N PRO A 178 12.18 0.35 -0.84
CA PRO A 178 11.77 -0.69 0.09
C PRO A 178 12.94 -1.65 0.37
N VAL A 179 13.18 -1.97 1.64
CA VAL A 179 14.12 -3.02 2.04
C VAL A 179 13.51 -4.38 1.73
N GLY A 180 14.19 -5.17 0.89
CA GLY A 180 13.66 -6.44 0.39
C GLY A 180 13.87 -7.64 1.32
N GLY A 181 15.02 -7.75 2.01
CA GLY A 181 15.35 -8.88 2.90
C GLY A 181 15.13 -10.26 2.26
N GLY A 182 15.59 -10.47 1.02
CA GLY A 182 15.34 -11.71 0.27
C GLY A 182 13.87 -11.93 -0.13
N GLY A 183 13.04 -10.88 -0.08
CA GLY A 183 11.60 -10.91 -0.34
C GLY A 183 10.73 -11.03 0.92
N TRP A 184 11.35 -11.26 2.08
CA TRP A 184 10.69 -11.57 3.36
C TRP A 184 10.75 -10.43 4.39
N ALA A 185 11.42 -9.33 4.07
CA ALA A 185 11.40 -8.17 4.96
C ALA A 185 9.96 -7.69 5.14
N GLY A 186 9.58 -7.46 6.40
CA GLY A 186 8.30 -6.85 6.72
C GLY A 186 7.20 -7.80 7.18
N GLU A 187 7.46 -9.11 7.32
CA GLU A 187 6.54 -10.11 7.87
C GLU A 187 6.34 -9.98 9.41
N VAL A 188 6.12 -8.76 9.88
CA VAL A 188 5.98 -8.42 11.31
C VAL A 188 4.77 -9.08 11.96
N GLY A 189 3.75 -9.44 11.18
CA GLY A 189 2.60 -10.21 11.65
C GLY A 189 2.99 -11.58 12.21
N LEU A 190 4.09 -12.17 11.76
CA LEU A 190 4.58 -13.47 12.20
C LEU A 190 5.42 -13.41 13.49
N ILE A 191 5.73 -12.21 13.99
CA ILE A 191 6.53 -12.04 15.21
C ILE A 191 5.83 -12.74 16.38
N PRO A 192 6.53 -13.62 17.11
CA PRO A 192 5.99 -14.23 18.33
C PRO A 192 5.78 -13.16 19.40
N VAL A 193 4.59 -13.15 19.99
CA VAL A 193 4.19 -12.27 21.10
C VAL A 193 3.50 -13.08 22.18
N PRO A 194 3.45 -12.62 23.44
CA PRO A 194 2.60 -13.25 24.45
C PRO A 194 1.13 -13.30 24.00
N ASP A 195 0.44 -14.41 24.27
CA ASP A 195 -1.01 -14.50 24.04
C ASP A 195 -1.76 -13.86 25.23
N PRO A 196 -2.40 -12.69 25.06
CA PRO A 196 -3.13 -12.02 26.13
C PRO A 196 -4.39 -12.79 26.57
N ASP A 197 -4.92 -13.69 25.73
CA ASP A 197 -6.11 -14.48 26.05
C ASP A 197 -5.75 -15.81 26.71
N ARG A 198 -4.48 -16.22 26.64
CA ARG A 198 -3.95 -17.47 27.22
C ARG A 198 -2.59 -17.23 27.91
N PRO A 199 -2.60 -16.74 29.16
CA PRO A 199 -1.38 -16.44 29.91
C PRO A 199 -0.39 -17.62 29.94
N GLY A 200 0.89 -17.34 29.69
CA GLY A 200 1.94 -18.35 29.63
C GLY A 200 2.12 -19.02 28.26
N SER A 201 1.28 -18.68 27.27
CA SER A 201 1.42 -19.13 25.89
C SER A 201 1.83 -18.00 24.94
N GLY A 202 2.36 -18.38 23.77
CA GLY A 202 2.71 -17.44 22.69
C GLY A 202 1.70 -17.47 21.55
N ALA A 203 1.58 -16.34 20.87
CA ALA A 203 0.80 -16.13 19.66
C ALA A 203 1.64 -15.42 18.59
N ARG A 204 1.10 -15.25 17.39
CA ARG A 204 1.65 -14.35 16.37
C ARG A 204 1.05 -12.96 16.55
N LEU A 205 1.82 -11.91 16.31
CA LEU A 205 1.33 -10.52 16.38
C LEU A 205 0.03 -10.31 15.59
N GLU A 206 -0.05 -10.84 14.37
CA GLU A 206 -1.26 -10.74 13.53
C GLU A 206 -2.49 -11.38 14.18
N SER A 207 -2.30 -12.46 14.96
CA SER A 207 -3.38 -13.18 15.64
C SER A 207 -3.92 -12.42 16.85
N ILE A 208 -3.24 -11.35 17.27
CA ILE A 208 -3.63 -10.48 18.37
C ILE A 208 -4.21 -9.16 17.85
N ALA A 209 -3.53 -8.54 16.88
CA ALA A 209 -3.74 -7.14 16.51
C ALA A 209 -4.30 -6.88 15.10
N SER A 210 -4.51 -7.90 14.26
CA SER A 210 -5.14 -7.68 12.96
C SER A 210 -6.64 -7.41 13.11
N ALA A 211 -7.25 -6.75 12.11
CA ALA A 211 -8.68 -6.49 12.10
C ALA A 211 -9.52 -7.78 12.24
N SER A 212 -9.08 -8.83 11.54
CA SER A 212 -9.73 -10.14 11.57
C SER A 212 -9.56 -10.80 12.94
N ALA A 213 -8.36 -10.75 13.50
CA ALA A 213 -8.05 -11.33 14.80
C ALA A 213 -8.87 -10.69 15.91
N MET A 214 -8.93 -9.35 15.96
CA MET A 214 -9.73 -8.63 16.94
C MET A 214 -11.21 -9.02 16.87
N ALA A 215 -11.76 -9.11 15.66
CA ALA A 215 -13.15 -9.54 15.46
C ALA A 215 -13.40 -10.99 15.92
N LEU A 216 -12.47 -11.90 15.62
CA LEU A 216 -12.55 -13.31 16.02
C LEU A 216 -12.42 -13.49 17.53
N ARG A 217 -11.42 -12.84 18.14
CA ARG A 217 -11.22 -12.81 19.59
C ARG A 217 -12.46 -12.27 20.29
N TYR A 218 -13.06 -11.20 19.78
CA TYR A 218 -14.26 -10.63 20.35
C TYR A 218 -15.46 -11.56 20.24
N ALA A 219 -15.70 -12.14 19.06
CA ALA A 219 -16.76 -13.11 18.84
C ALA A 219 -16.66 -14.33 19.78
N ALA A 220 -15.44 -14.78 20.10
CA ALA A 220 -15.21 -15.89 21.03
C ALA A 220 -15.64 -15.59 22.48
N THR A 221 -15.74 -14.31 22.86
CA THR A 221 -16.20 -13.88 24.20
C THR A 221 -17.72 -13.72 24.34
N LEU A 222 -18.47 -13.82 23.23
CA LEU A 222 -19.92 -13.64 23.21
C LEU A 222 -20.64 -14.95 23.53
N PRO A 223 -21.85 -14.91 24.14
CA PRO A 223 -22.68 -16.09 24.34
C PRO A 223 -22.96 -16.82 23.00
N GLY A 224 -22.71 -18.13 22.95
CA GLY A 224 -22.79 -18.93 21.72
C GLY A 224 -21.49 -18.95 20.88
N GLY A 225 -20.45 -18.24 21.32
CA GLY A 225 -19.12 -18.22 20.70
C GLY A 225 -19.14 -17.79 19.23
N ILE A 226 -18.19 -18.32 18.46
CA ILE A 226 -18.01 -18.04 17.03
C ILE A 226 -19.26 -18.39 16.20
N SER A 227 -20.12 -19.30 16.69
CA SER A 227 -21.28 -19.85 15.99
C SER A 227 -22.60 -19.13 16.27
N GLY A 228 -22.63 -18.16 17.19
CA GLY A 228 -23.85 -17.43 17.56
C GLY A 228 -24.25 -16.31 16.58
N PRO A 229 -25.53 -15.85 16.57
CA PRO A 229 -25.99 -14.76 15.71
C PRO A 229 -25.21 -13.42 15.89
N PRO A 230 -24.86 -13.00 17.13
CA PRO A 230 -23.95 -11.86 17.34
C PRO A 230 -22.50 -12.14 16.93
N GLY A 231 -22.00 -13.38 17.11
CA GLY A 231 -20.64 -13.78 16.70
C GLY A 231 -20.45 -13.76 15.18
N LEU A 232 -21.46 -14.16 14.42
CA LEU A 232 -21.46 -14.06 12.96
C LEU A 232 -21.50 -12.60 12.49
N ARG A 233 -22.25 -11.73 13.19
CA ARG A 233 -22.30 -10.28 12.91
C ARG A 233 -20.99 -9.56 13.22
N ALA A 234 -20.31 -9.89 14.32
CA ALA A 234 -19.00 -9.34 14.64
C ALA A 234 -17.95 -9.74 13.57
N ARG A 235 -17.99 -11.00 13.12
CA ARG A 235 -17.13 -11.49 12.03
C ARG A 235 -17.40 -10.79 10.69
N SER A 236 -18.67 -10.50 10.39
CA SER A 236 -19.03 -9.82 9.13
C SER A 236 -18.77 -8.31 9.15
N GLN A 237 -18.64 -7.69 10.33
CA GLN A 237 -18.30 -6.27 10.49
C GLN A 237 -16.81 -6.01 10.76
N GLY A 238 -15.98 -7.05 10.95
CA GLY A 238 -14.54 -6.91 11.22
C GLY A 238 -14.26 -6.08 12.48
N SER A 239 -13.12 -5.37 12.50
CA SER A 239 -12.73 -4.51 13.63
C SER A 239 -13.70 -3.35 13.91
N LEU A 240 -14.52 -2.93 12.94
CA LEU A 240 -15.57 -1.93 13.16
C LEU A 240 -16.68 -2.44 14.09
N GLY A 241 -16.97 -3.74 14.06
CA GLY A 241 -17.91 -4.34 15.01
C GLY A 241 -17.39 -4.30 16.44
N VAL A 242 -16.07 -4.49 16.61
CA VAL A 242 -15.40 -4.38 17.92
C VAL A 242 -15.43 -2.93 18.41
N LEU A 243 -15.10 -1.97 17.54
CA LEU A 243 -15.14 -0.54 17.87
C LEU A 243 -16.53 -0.10 18.33
N ARG A 244 -17.58 -0.45 17.58
CA ARG A 244 -18.97 -0.13 17.96
C ARG A 244 -19.34 -0.71 19.31
N ALA A 245 -18.90 -1.93 19.61
CA ALA A 245 -19.14 -2.54 20.90
C ALA A 245 -18.46 -1.78 22.05
N MET A 246 -17.24 -1.28 21.83
CA MET A 246 -16.54 -0.40 22.78
C MET A 246 -17.29 0.91 23.00
N GLU A 247 -17.77 1.55 21.92
CA GLU A 247 -18.55 2.80 21.99
C GLU A 247 -19.85 2.61 22.80
N THR A 248 -20.41 1.40 22.83
CA THR A 248 -21.56 1.03 23.67
C THR A 248 -21.19 0.57 25.09
N GLY A 249 -19.91 0.61 25.47
CA GLY A 249 -19.43 0.25 26.81
C GLY A 249 -19.12 -1.23 27.03
N ASP A 250 -18.96 -2.06 25.98
CA ASP A 250 -18.57 -3.46 26.16
C ASP A 250 -17.10 -3.57 26.61
N GLU A 251 -16.90 -3.98 27.87
CA GLU A 251 -15.58 -4.15 28.46
C GLU A 251 -14.73 -5.22 27.77
N ARG A 252 -15.35 -6.27 27.20
CA ARG A 252 -14.61 -7.33 26.48
C ARG A 252 -14.03 -6.77 25.19
N ALA A 253 -14.81 -5.99 24.45
CA ALA A 253 -14.35 -5.30 23.26
C ALA A 253 -13.20 -4.33 23.61
N THR A 254 -13.35 -3.59 24.70
CA THR A 254 -12.34 -2.65 25.20
C THR A 254 -11.02 -3.34 25.56
N ARG A 255 -11.08 -4.49 26.26
CA ARG A 255 -9.88 -5.29 26.55
C ARG A 255 -9.19 -5.81 25.29
N ILE A 256 -9.95 -6.34 24.34
CA ILE A 256 -9.40 -6.87 23.09
C ILE A 256 -8.71 -5.77 22.28
N TRP A 257 -9.34 -4.60 22.19
CA TRP A 257 -8.76 -3.44 21.54
C TRP A 257 -7.49 -2.97 22.25
N GLY A 258 -7.51 -2.87 23.57
CA GLY A 258 -6.34 -2.52 24.37
C GLY A 258 -5.15 -3.45 24.11
N THR A 259 -5.36 -4.76 24.18
CA THR A 259 -4.30 -5.75 23.93
C THR A 259 -3.74 -5.72 22.51
N ALA A 260 -4.59 -5.38 21.51
CA ALA A 260 -4.11 -5.16 20.15
C ALA A 260 -3.22 -3.92 20.05
N LEU A 261 -3.61 -2.80 20.68
CA LEU A 261 -2.81 -1.59 20.73
C LEU A 261 -1.49 -1.78 21.49
N ASP A 262 -1.50 -2.57 22.56
CA ASP A 262 -0.29 -2.89 23.32
C ASP A 262 0.70 -3.67 22.43
N ALA A 263 0.23 -4.71 21.73
CA ALA A 263 1.08 -5.49 20.85
C ALA A 263 1.64 -4.67 19.66
N LEU A 264 0.85 -3.75 19.10
CA LEU A 264 1.32 -2.82 18.07
C LEU A 264 2.33 -1.81 18.64
N ALA A 265 2.13 -1.33 19.86
CA ALA A 265 3.05 -0.43 20.52
C ALA A 265 4.39 -1.11 20.83
N ASP A 266 4.36 -2.37 21.26
CA ASP A 266 5.55 -3.20 21.45
C ASP A 266 6.33 -3.38 20.13
N LEU A 267 5.64 -3.64 19.02
CA LEU A 267 6.25 -3.70 17.69
C LEU A 267 6.95 -2.37 17.34
N ILE A 268 6.25 -1.25 17.47
CA ILE A 268 6.77 0.07 17.09
C ILE A 268 7.96 0.46 17.99
N ALA A 269 7.86 0.25 19.30
CA ALA A 269 8.94 0.54 20.23
C ALA A 269 10.18 -0.33 19.95
N THR A 270 9.98 -1.63 19.69
CA THR A 270 11.06 -2.53 19.29
C THR A 270 11.72 -2.07 17.99
N GLY A 271 10.91 -1.67 17.00
CA GLY A 271 11.38 -1.09 15.75
C GLY A 271 12.20 0.18 15.96
N ALA A 272 11.75 1.09 16.83
CA ALA A 272 12.47 2.33 17.16
C ALA A 272 13.83 2.04 17.82
N CYS A 273 13.91 1.05 18.72
CA CYS A 273 15.17 0.63 19.32
C CYS A 273 16.13 -0.03 18.34
N LEU A 274 15.62 -0.73 17.33
CA LEU A 274 16.43 -1.45 16.34
C LEU A 274 16.89 -0.56 15.17
N LEU A 275 16.02 0.31 14.69
CA LEU A 275 16.19 1.07 13.44
C LEU A 275 16.38 2.57 13.67
N GLY A 276 16.19 3.04 14.90
CA GLY A 276 16.03 4.46 15.21
C GLY A 276 14.58 4.94 15.01
N PRO A 277 14.28 6.19 15.40
CA PRO A 277 12.93 6.75 15.38
C PRO A 277 12.51 7.14 13.96
N LEU A 278 12.19 6.15 13.13
CA LEU A 278 11.60 6.35 11.80
C LEU A 278 10.12 6.74 11.93
N ASP A 279 9.64 7.61 11.03
CA ASP A 279 8.20 7.85 10.92
C ASP A 279 7.46 6.52 10.68
N VAL A 280 6.41 6.26 11.45
CA VAL A 280 5.57 5.07 11.30
C VAL A 280 4.27 5.47 10.62
N VAL A 281 4.12 5.10 9.35
CA VAL A 281 2.90 5.36 8.58
C VAL A 281 2.00 4.12 8.66
N ILE A 282 0.82 4.26 9.27
CA ILE A 282 -0.12 3.15 9.42
C ILE A 282 -1.21 3.24 8.35
N GLY A 283 -1.27 2.19 7.53
CA GLY A 283 -2.31 1.94 6.54
C GLY A 283 -3.32 0.88 7.00
N GLY A 284 -4.44 0.77 6.29
CA GLY A 284 -5.40 -0.33 6.45
C GLY A 284 -6.68 0.02 7.22
N GLY A 285 -7.50 -1.01 7.46
CA GLY A 285 -8.88 -0.83 7.92
C GLY A 285 -9.00 -0.23 9.33
N LEU A 286 -8.01 -0.44 10.20
CA LEU A 286 -8.03 0.07 11.59
C LEU A 286 -7.94 1.58 11.66
N MET A 287 -7.42 2.27 10.64
CA MET A 287 -7.37 3.72 10.61
C MET A 287 -8.76 4.38 10.74
N ARG A 288 -9.82 3.66 10.37
CA ARG A 288 -11.21 4.13 10.48
C ARG A 288 -11.65 4.38 11.92
N ALA A 289 -10.95 3.82 12.90
CA ALA A 289 -11.19 4.11 14.32
C ALA A 289 -10.68 5.51 14.76
N GLY A 290 -9.96 6.21 13.88
CA GLY A 290 -9.65 7.63 14.06
C GLY A 290 -8.64 7.94 15.16
N GLN A 291 -8.56 9.22 15.52
CA GLN A 291 -7.58 9.70 16.51
C GLN A 291 -7.90 9.20 17.91
N GLU A 292 -9.15 9.25 18.32
CA GLU A 292 -9.58 8.97 19.68
C GLU A 292 -9.39 7.51 20.08
N HIS A 293 -9.78 6.57 19.21
CA HIS A 293 -9.76 5.15 19.56
C HIS A 293 -8.50 4.41 19.08
N PHE A 294 -7.76 4.94 18.11
CA PHE A 294 -6.59 4.25 17.56
C PHE A 294 -5.29 5.04 17.70
N PHE A 295 -5.16 6.17 17.00
CA PHE A 295 -3.85 6.83 16.89
C PHE A 295 -3.36 7.47 18.20
N ALA A 296 -4.19 8.22 18.93
CA ALA A 296 -3.76 8.84 20.19
C ALA A 296 -3.43 7.79 21.27
N PRO A 297 -4.28 6.76 21.51
CA PRO A 297 -3.96 5.70 22.45
C PRO A 297 -2.73 4.86 22.05
N LEU A 298 -2.50 4.66 20.75
CA LEU A 298 -1.31 3.97 20.26
C LEU A 298 -0.04 4.80 20.51
N ARG A 299 -0.05 6.10 20.16
CA ARG A 299 1.10 6.99 20.41
C ARG A 299 1.45 7.04 21.88
N GLN A 300 0.46 7.16 22.76
CA GLN A 300 0.69 7.14 24.21
C GLN A 300 1.40 5.86 24.65
N ARG A 301 0.91 4.70 24.19
CA ARG A 301 1.49 3.38 24.51
C ARG A 301 2.91 3.19 23.97
N VAL A 302 3.21 3.73 22.79
CA VAL A 302 4.56 3.73 22.21
C VAL A 302 5.49 4.56 23.07
N SER A 303 5.11 5.80 23.41
CA SER A 303 5.94 6.67 24.25
C SER A 303 6.21 6.08 25.63
N GLN A 304 5.24 5.37 26.23
CA GLN A 304 5.41 4.71 27.53
C GLN A 304 6.42 3.56 27.52
N ARG A 305 6.76 3.01 26.35
CA ARG A 305 7.72 1.91 26.19
C ARG A 305 9.14 2.39 25.90
N LEU A 306 9.32 3.69 25.69
CA LEU A 306 10.57 4.27 25.23
C LEU A 306 11.04 5.33 26.22
N GLU A 307 12.14 5.04 26.93
CA GLU A 307 12.74 5.98 27.89
C GLU A 307 13.90 6.77 27.26
N LEU A 308 14.82 6.08 26.56
CA LEU A 308 16.03 6.70 25.99
C LEU A 308 15.90 7.03 24.51
N VAL A 309 15.18 6.20 23.76
CA VAL A 309 14.98 6.39 22.32
C VAL A 309 13.79 7.33 22.12
N PRO A 310 13.89 8.38 21.28
CA PRO A 310 12.75 9.25 20.99
C PRO A 310 11.57 8.45 20.42
N ALA A 311 10.35 8.77 20.85
CA ALA A 311 9.16 8.16 20.26
C ALA A 311 9.01 8.58 18.79
N PRO A 312 8.83 7.63 17.85
CA PRO A 312 8.60 7.96 16.45
C PRO A 312 7.25 8.64 16.27
N ARG A 313 7.11 9.45 15.21
CA ARG A 313 5.78 9.95 14.83
C ARG A 313 4.98 8.79 14.26
N VAL A 314 3.75 8.61 14.75
CA VAL A 314 2.81 7.62 14.21
C VAL A 314 1.74 8.35 13.42
N LEU A 315 1.69 8.13 12.11
CA LEU A 315 0.90 8.90 11.15
C LEU A 315 -0.14 8.01 10.45
N PRO A 316 -1.35 8.52 10.18
CA PRO A 316 -2.25 7.85 9.24
C PRO A 316 -1.69 7.94 7.81
N ALA A 317 -1.82 6.86 7.05
CA ALA A 317 -1.61 6.89 5.60
C ALA A 317 -2.49 7.97 4.95
N ALA A 318 -1.91 8.84 4.12
CA ALA A 318 -2.61 9.99 3.54
C ALA A 318 -3.41 9.63 2.28
N LEU A 319 -2.99 8.61 1.54
CA LEU A 319 -3.59 8.18 0.27
C LEU A 319 -4.75 7.18 0.47
N GLY A 320 -5.01 6.80 1.73
CA GLY A 320 -6.16 6.00 2.14
C GLY A 320 -6.25 4.67 1.40
N SER A 321 -7.47 4.31 0.96
CA SER A 321 -7.73 3.02 0.30
C SER A 321 -7.14 2.87 -1.10
N TRP A 322 -6.55 3.94 -1.65
CA TRP A 322 -5.96 3.95 -3.00
C TRP A 322 -4.43 3.82 -2.99
N SER A 323 -3.80 3.86 -1.81
CA SER A 323 -2.33 3.83 -1.64
C SER A 323 -1.66 2.72 -2.46
N GLN A 324 -2.20 1.51 -2.45
CA GLN A 324 -1.63 0.34 -3.14
C GLN A 324 -1.72 0.49 -4.67
N ALA A 325 -2.86 0.93 -5.19
CA ALA A 325 -3.06 1.17 -6.63
C ALA A 325 -2.21 2.36 -7.13
N LEU A 326 -2.16 3.45 -6.36
CA LEU A 326 -1.31 4.61 -6.64
C LEU A 326 0.16 4.21 -6.64
N GLY A 327 0.59 3.45 -5.64
CA GLY A 327 1.95 2.93 -5.58
C GLY A 327 2.31 2.07 -6.77
N SER A 328 1.40 1.18 -7.17
CA SER A 328 1.53 0.36 -8.37
C SER A 328 1.74 1.21 -9.62
N ALA A 329 0.93 2.27 -9.79
CA ALA A 329 1.08 3.24 -10.89
C ALA A 329 2.44 3.97 -10.82
N GLY A 330 2.84 4.43 -9.63
CA GLY A 330 4.11 5.12 -9.41
C GLY A 330 5.31 4.24 -9.71
N ARG A 331 5.26 2.95 -9.37
CA ARG A 331 6.31 1.99 -9.74
C ARG A 331 6.40 1.78 -11.25
N ALA A 332 5.25 1.68 -11.94
CA ALA A 332 5.23 1.63 -13.39
C ALA A 332 5.85 2.90 -14.00
N MET A 333 5.58 4.06 -13.40
CA MET A 333 6.16 5.32 -13.82
C MET A 333 7.68 5.39 -13.60
N ALA A 334 8.17 4.87 -12.48
CA ALA A 334 9.59 4.84 -12.13
C ALA A 334 10.39 3.86 -13.00
N ALA A 335 9.78 2.75 -13.40
CA ALA A 335 10.39 1.75 -14.29
C ALA A 335 10.43 2.20 -15.77
N ALA A 336 9.58 3.16 -16.16
CA ALA A 336 9.54 3.65 -17.53
C ALA A 336 10.83 4.41 -17.91
N PRO A 337 11.39 4.19 -19.12
CA PRO A 337 12.56 4.92 -19.58
C PRO A 337 12.36 6.43 -19.42
N ARG A 338 13.35 7.13 -18.86
CA ARG A 338 13.38 8.58 -18.87
C ARG A 338 13.60 9.02 -20.32
N ALA A 339 12.73 9.87 -20.85
CA ALA A 339 12.91 10.41 -22.19
C ALA A 339 14.28 11.10 -22.25
N GLN A 340 15.18 10.61 -23.10
CA GLN A 340 16.38 11.36 -23.45
C GLN A 340 15.89 12.63 -24.16
N ALA A 341 16.31 13.80 -23.68
CA ALA A 341 16.08 15.03 -24.42
C ALA A 341 16.65 14.84 -25.83
N ALA A 342 15.84 15.09 -26.86
CA ALA A 342 16.33 15.09 -28.23
C ALA A 342 17.57 15.99 -28.30
N PRO A 343 18.68 15.56 -28.91
CA PRO A 343 19.83 16.43 -29.09
C PRO A 343 19.34 17.65 -29.86
N GLY A 344 19.47 18.82 -29.23
CA GLY A 344 19.01 20.09 -29.79
C GLY A 344 19.53 20.24 -31.21
N ARG A 345 18.61 20.42 -32.16
CA ARG A 345 18.98 20.79 -33.53
C ARG A 345 19.66 22.15 -33.50
N GLY A 346 20.94 22.16 -33.89
CA GLY A 346 21.59 23.27 -34.57
C GLY A 346 22.04 24.46 -33.71
N ALA A 347 23.34 24.54 -33.49
CA ALA A 347 24.06 25.77 -33.73
C ALA A 347 25.11 25.46 -34.80
N ASP A 348 24.79 25.84 -36.03
CA ASP A 348 25.70 25.84 -37.17
C ASP A 348 26.84 26.81 -36.83
N ALA A 349 28.06 26.30 -36.63
CA ALA A 349 29.23 27.13 -36.46
C ALA A 349 29.75 27.53 -37.86
N PRO A 350 29.94 28.83 -38.16
CA PRO A 350 30.43 29.24 -39.47
C PRO A 350 31.89 28.79 -39.63
N ARG A 351 32.17 28.12 -40.75
CA ARG A 351 33.55 27.82 -41.18
C ARG A 351 34.29 29.14 -41.41
N PRO A 352 35.49 29.35 -40.85
CA PRO A 352 36.33 30.45 -41.28
C PRO A 352 36.92 30.09 -42.65
N GLY A 353 36.65 30.95 -43.62
CA GLY A 353 37.30 30.91 -44.93
C GLY A 353 38.71 31.52 -44.88
N GLY A 354 39.53 31.06 -45.82
CA GLY A 354 40.55 31.81 -46.56
C GLY A 354 41.61 32.59 -45.76
N GLY A 355 42.85 32.10 -45.86
CA GLY A 355 44.08 32.79 -45.48
C GLY A 355 45.27 31.87 -45.63
#